data_AF-A0A2I9DYB3-F1
#
_entry.id   AF-A0A2I9DYB3-F1
#
_cell.length_a   1.000
_cell.length_b   1.000
_cell.length_c   1.000
_cell.angle_alpha   90.00
_cell.angle_beta   90.00
_cell.angle_gamma   90.00
#
_symmetry.space_group_name_H-M   'P 1'
#
loop_
_entity.id
_entity.type
_entity.pdbx_description
1 polymer ?
#
loop_
_entity_poly.entity_id
_entity_poly.type
_entity_poly.pdbx_seq_one_letter_code
_entity_poly.pdbx_strand_id
1 'polypeptide(L)'
;MARPRKGKGTKIRWAVLAAGSTARPSSLALITGVQTSEIKGTQEMDDAPDTDYESATDPWRDGDSVKQLGWTMSLSAHELEDTAQAAQLVALWNAWAARQPIWIERLKPGATKWKGGRAIIQDPTEPVPNDGEIPFSCNLLGQGAIIETADTP
;
A
#
# COMPACT_ATOMS: atom_id res chain seq x y z
N MET A 1 10.13 -18.14 28.42
CA MET A 1 10.06 -16.96 27.54
C MET A 1 8.60 -16.64 27.31
N ALA A 2 8.16 -15.43 27.63
CA ALA A 2 6.78 -15.01 27.38
C ALA A 2 6.61 -14.80 25.88
N ARG A 3 5.69 -15.54 25.25
CA ARG A 3 5.31 -15.32 23.85
C ARG A 3 4.83 -13.86 23.71
N PRO A 4 5.28 -13.10 22.69
CA PRO A 4 4.80 -11.75 22.48
C PRO A 4 3.26 -11.77 22.39
N ARG A 5 2.62 -10.87 23.13
CA ARG A 5 1.15 -10.80 23.23
C ARG A 5 0.57 -10.65 21.82
N LYS A 6 -0.41 -11.51 21.45
CA LYS A 6 -1.26 -11.40 20.25
C LYS A 6 -1.75 -9.96 20.09
N GLY A 7 -0.99 -9.13 19.39
CA GLY A 7 -1.37 -7.76 19.11
C GLY A 7 -2.57 -7.79 18.18
N LYS A 8 -3.55 -6.93 18.42
CA LYS A 8 -4.51 -6.51 17.39
C LYS A 8 -3.70 -5.82 16.29
N GLY A 9 -2.99 -6.58 15.46
CA GLY A 9 -2.14 -6.04 14.40
C GLY A 9 -2.98 -5.37 13.33
N THR A 10 -2.32 -4.58 12.48
CA THR A 10 -2.97 -4.03 11.29
C THR A 10 -3.48 -5.18 10.42
N LYS A 11 -4.65 -5.00 9.80
CA LYS A 11 -5.11 -5.90 8.74
C LYS A 11 -4.77 -5.31 7.39
N ILE A 12 -4.51 -6.15 6.42
CA ILE A 12 -4.32 -5.74 5.02
C ILE A 12 -5.17 -6.63 4.14
N ARG A 13 -5.76 -6.01 3.13
CA ARG A 13 -6.42 -6.72 2.04
C ARG A 13 -5.79 -6.33 0.73
N TRP A 14 -5.58 -7.31 -0.15
CA TRP A 14 -4.79 -7.10 -1.35
C TRP A 14 -5.19 -8.02 -2.51
N ALA A 15 -4.78 -7.68 -3.72
CA ALA A 15 -4.88 -8.55 -4.90
C ALA A 15 -3.86 -8.15 -5.96
N VAL A 16 -3.49 -9.09 -6.83
CA VAL A 16 -2.73 -8.82 -8.05
C VAL A 16 -3.62 -8.09 -9.05
N LEU A 17 -3.07 -7.06 -9.70
CA LEU A 17 -3.75 -6.35 -10.78
C LEU A 17 -3.31 -6.87 -12.15
N ALA A 18 -4.25 -6.90 -13.08
CA ALA A 18 -3.94 -7.06 -14.50
C ALA A 18 -3.07 -5.88 -14.99
N ALA A 19 -2.26 -6.13 -16.01
CA ALA A 19 -1.41 -5.09 -16.61
C ALA A 19 -2.25 -3.87 -17.03
N GLY A 20 -1.82 -2.67 -16.64
CA GLY A 20 -2.51 -1.41 -16.93
C GLY A 20 -3.77 -1.14 -16.09
N SER A 21 -4.23 -2.08 -15.26
CA SER A 21 -5.39 -1.83 -14.40
C SER A 21 -5.06 -0.86 -13.26
N THR A 22 -5.94 0.11 -13.07
CA THR A 22 -5.90 1.10 -11.96
C THR A 22 -7.12 0.99 -11.05
N ALA A 23 -8.07 0.13 -11.37
CA ALA A 23 -9.31 -0.03 -10.62
C ALA A 23 -9.12 -0.93 -9.39
N ARG A 24 -9.88 -0.63 -8.34
CA ARG A 24 -9.99 -1.48 -7.15
C ARG A 24 -10.64 -2.82 -7.52
N PRO A 25 -10.00 -3.97 -7.25
CA PRO A 25 -10.61 -5.28 -7.42
C PRO A 25 -11.83 -5.49 -6.53
N SER A 26 -12.80 -6.28 -7.01
CA SER A 26 -14.00 -6.63 -6.24
C SER A 26 -13.71 -7.63 -5.12
N SER A 27 -12.68 -8.47 -5.27
CA SER A 27 -12.24 -9.44 -4.29
C SER A 27 -10.78 -9.19 -3.90
N LEU A 28 -10.53 -9.20 -2.59
CA LEU A 28 -9.22 -8.92 -1.99
C LEU A 28 -8.93 -9.99 -0.93
N ALA A 29 -7.75 -10.60 -0.99
CA ALA A 29 -7.28 -11.54 0.01
C ALA A 29 -6.86 -10.83 1.29
N LEU A 30 -7.18 -11.40 2.46
CA LEU A 30 -6.95 -10.81 3.77
C LEU A 30 -5.71 -11.41 4.46
N ILE A 31 -4.87 -10.55 5.00
CA ILE A 31 -3.78 -10.90 5.93
C ILE A 31 -3.99 -10.10 7.21
N THR A 32 -3.85 -10.75 8.35
CA THR A 32 -4.08 -10.13 9.67
C THR A 32 -2.83 -10.17 10.52
N GLY A 33 -2.77 -9.37 11.58
CA GLY A 33 -1.66 -9.44 12.53
C GLY A 33 -0.34 -8.88 12.02
N VAL A 34 -0.36 -8.08 10.93
CA VAL A 34 0.85 -7.50 10.37
C VAL A 34 1.19 -6.16 11.01
N GLN A 35 2.45 -5.79 10.89
CA GLN A 35 2.94 -4.45 11.20
C GLN A 35 3.02 -3.65 9.90
N THR A 36 2.56 -2.40 9.95
CA THR A 36 2.61 -1.49 8.79
C THR A 36 3.07 -0.12 9.23
N SER A 37 3.86 0.56 8.42
CA SER A 37 4.15 1.98 8.62
C SER A 37 2.94 2.85 8.22
N GLU A 38 3.05 4.16 8.42
CA GLU A 38 2.06 5.12 7.92
C GLU A 38 2.08 5.20 6.39
N ILE A 39 0.89 5.22 5.76
CA ILE A 39 0.76 5.62 4.36
C ILE A 39 1.03 7.13 4.32
N LYS A 40 2.17 7.51 3.74
CA LYS A 40 2.54 8.92 3.54
C LYS A 40 2.37 9.26 2.06
N GLY A 41 1.50 10.23 1.76
CA GLY A 41 1.43 10.78 0.41
C GLY A 41 2.63 11.67 0.14
N THR A 42 3.22 11.55 -1.05
CA THR A 42 4.14 12.57 -1.57
C THR A 42 3.31 13.53 -2.42
N GLN A 43 3.34 14.80 -2.05
CA GLN A 43 2.78 15.89 -2.82
C GLN A 43 3.96 16.73 -3.30
N GLU A 44 4.02 16.98 -4.60
CA GLU A 44 4.82 18.09 -5.12
C GLU A 44 3.88 19.27 -5.32
N MET A 45 4.26 20.41 -4.74
CA MET A 45 3.68 21.69 -5.09
C MET A 45 4.42 22.13 -6.34
N ASP A 46 3.70 22.24 -7.45
CA ASP A 46 4.20 22.90 -8.65
C ASP A 46 4.13 24.40 -8.34
N ASP A 47 5.18 24.92 -7.69
CA ASP A 47 5.33 26.35 -7.39
C ASP A 47 5.54 27.07 -8.71
N ALA A 48 4.45 27.48 -9.35
CA ALA A 48 4.53 28.43 -10.45
C ALA A 48 5.28 29.67 -9.90
N PRO A 49 6.36 30.13 -10.57
CA PRO A 49 7.11 31.27 -10.08
C PRO A 49 6.18 32.48 -9.92
N ASP A 50 6.23 33.12 -8.75
CA ASP A 50 5.43 34.29 -8.33
C ASP A 50 5.58 35.53 -9.24
N THR A 51 6.43 35.46 -10.27
CA THR A 51 6.70 36.53 -11.23
C THR A 51 6.31 36.11 -12.65
N ASP A 52 5.17 36.66 -13.09
CA ASP A 52 4.86 37.11 -14.45
C ASP A 52 5.24 36.21 -15.62
N TYR A 53 4.28 35.38 -16.04
CA TYR A 53 3.84 35.47 -17.43
C TYR A 53 2.49 36.18 -17.43
N GLU A 54 2.51 37.52 -17.48
CA GLU A 54 1.35 38.26 -17.97
C GLU A 54 1.11 37.85 -19.42
N SER A 55 0.30 36.81 -19.59
CA SER A 55 -0.37 36.49 -20.83
C SER A 55 -1.34 37.65 -21.11
N ALA A 56 -0.85 38.70 -21.74
CA ALA A 56 -1.64 39.88 -22.10
C ALA A 56 -2.79 39.57 -23.09
N THR A 57 -3.00 38.30 -23.46
CA THR A 57 -3.94 37.88 -24.51
C THR A 57 -4.77 36.62 -24.21
N ASP A 58 -4.48 35.86 -23.14
CA ASP A 58 -5.24 34.65 -22.80
C ASP A 58 -5.60 34.63 -21.30
N PRO A 59 -6.90 34.46 -20.93
CA PRO A 59 -7.37 34.54 -19.54
C PRO A 59 -7.04 33.30 -18.69
N TRP A 60 -6.13 32.43 -19.14
CA TRP A 60 -5.77 31.21 -18.42
C TRP A 60 -4.62 31.47 -17.46
N ARG A 61 -4.94 31.40 -16.16
CA ARG A 61 -3.96 31.26 -15.08
C ARG A 61 -3.80 29.77 -14.79
N ASP A 62 -2.61 29.22 -14.95
CA ASP A 62 -2.28 27.94 -14.32
C ASP A 62 -2.17 28.21 -12.82
N GLY A 63 -3.22 27.85 -12.07
CA GLY A 63 -3.19 27.93 -10.61
C GLY A 63 -2.23 26.92 -10.04
N ASP A 64 -1.68 27.20 -8.85
CA ASP A 64 -0.85 26.29 -8.08
C ASP A 64 -1.47 24.88 -8.11
N SER A 65 -0.78 23.95 -8.75
CA SER A 65 -1.29 22.58 -8.91
C SER A 65 -0.54 21.68 -7.93
N VAL A 66 -1.27 21.16 -6.93
CA VAL A 66 -0.74 20.11 -6.06
C VAL A 66 -0.90 18.78 -6.79
N LYS A 67 0.21 18.24 -7.31
CA LYS A 67 0.22 16.91 -7.92
C LYS A 67 0.58 15.89 -6.85
N GLN A 68 -0.37 15.04 -6.47
CA GLN A 68 -0.06 13.87 -5.65
C GLN A 68 0.62 12.81 -6.54
N LEU A 69 1.94 12.70 -6.43
CA LEU A 69 2.75 11.83 -7.29
C LEU A 69 2.68 10.36 -6.88
N GLY A 70 2.51 10.09 -5.58
CA GLY A 70 2.41 8.74 -5.06
C GLY A 70 2.25 8.71 -3.55
N TRP A 71 2.45 7.52 -2.98
CA TRP A 71 2.51 7.32 -1.54
C TRP A 71 3.43 6.16 -1.20
N THR A 72 3.94 6.09 0.02
CA THR A 72 4.76 4.98 0.46
C THR A 72 4.18 4.29 1.69
N MET A 73 4.41 2.99 1.80
CA MET A 73 4.07 2.18 2.97
C MET A 73 5.08 1.05 3.11
N SER A 74 5.41 0.68 4.34
CA SER A 74 6.20 -0.52 4.64
C SER A 74 5.30 -1.53 5.32
N LEU A 75 5.50 -2.80 4.99
CA LEU A 75 4.78 -3.94 5.53
C LEU A 75 5.80 -4.90 6.14
N SER A 76 5.51 -5.41 7.33
CA SER A 76 6.23 -6.54 7.93
C SER A 76 5.30 -7.52 8.64
N ALA A 77 5.60 -8.80 8.52
CA ALA A 77 4.94 -9.92 9.17
C ALA A 77 6.03 -10.83 9.77
N HIS A 78 5.82 -11.31 11.00
CA HIS A 78 6.79 -12.16 11.71
C HIS A 78 6.23 -13.55 12.05
N GLU A 79 4.96 -13.64 12.44
CA GLU A 79 4.37 -14.90 12.90
C GLU A 79 3.01 -15.10 12.23
N LEU A 80 2.91 -16.07 11.32
CA LEU A 80 1.64 -16.50 10.72
C LEU A 80 1.42 -17.97 11.07
N GLU A 81 0.67 -18.23 12.13
CA GLU A 81 0.26 -19.58 12.55
C GLU A 81 -0.64 -20.28 11.49
N ASP A 82 -1.21 -19.51 10.55
CA ASP A 82 -2.19 -19.95 9.57
C ASP A 82 -1.58 -20.16 8.18
N THR A 83 -1.65 -21.41 7.70
CA THR A 83 -1.22 -21.83 6.36
C THR A 83 -1.85 -21.01 5.22
N ALA A 84 -3.06 -20.49 5.40
CA ALA A 84 -3.72 -19.67 4.39
C ALA A 84 -3.04 -18.30 4.25
N GLN A 85 -2.67 -17.67 5.39
CA GLN A 85 -1.98 -16.37 5.38
C GLN A 85 -0.53 -16.52 4.91
N ALA A 86 0.13 -17.63 5.24
CA ALA A 86 1.44 -17.98 4.70
C ALA A 86 1.41 -18.04 3.15
N ALA A 87 0.39 -18.68 2.57
CA ALA A 87 0.20 -18.71 1.13
C ALA A 87 0.00 -17.31 0.52
N GLN A 88 -0.63 -16.38 1.26
CA GLN A 88 -0.77 -15.00 0.80
C GLN A 88 0.57 -14.26 0.76
N LEU A 89 1.47 -14.48 1.72
CA LEU A 89 2.82 -13.88 1.68
C LEU A 89 3.64 -14.42 0.51
N VAL A 90 3.57 -15.72 0.26
CA VAL A 90 4.22 -16.33 -0.91
C VAL A 90 3.63 -15.76 -2.22
N ALA A 91 2.31 -15.52 -2.26
CA ALA A 91 1.68 -14.91 -3.41
C ALA A 91 2.11 -13.43 -3.62
N LEU A 92 2.34 -12.67 -2.54
CA LEU A 92 2.92 -11.32 -2.62
C LEU A 92 4.35 -11.35 -3.17
N TRP A 93 5.17 -12.29 -2.68
CA TRP A 93 6.52 -12.51 -3.21
C TRP A 93 6.50 -12.84 -4.71
N ASN A 94 5.62 -13.74 -5.13
CA ASN A 94 5.46 -14.12 -6.53
C ASN A 94 4.98 -12.95 -7.39
N ALA A 95 4.07 -12.11 -6.88
CA ALA A 95 3.63 -10.90 -7.59
C ALA A 95 4.79 -9.92 -7.82
N TRP A 96 5.66 -9.74 -6.83
CA TRP A 96 6.89 -8.97 -6.99
C TRP A 96 7.84 -9.60 -8.02
N ALA A 97 8.11 -10.91 -7.92
CA ALA A 97 8.99 -11.62 -8.85
C ALA A 97 8.49 -11.54 -10.30
N ALA A 98 7.17 -11.58 -10.50
CA ALA A 98 6.51 -11.40 -11.79
C ALA A 98 6.36 -9.92 -12.21
N ARG A 99 6.82 -8.96 -11.40
CA ARG A 99 6.72 -7.51 -11.62
C ARG A 99 5.28 -7.03 -11.82
N GLN A 100 4.34 -7.68 -11.15
CA GLN A 100 2.93 -7.34 -11.26
C GLN A 100 2.57 -6.22 -10.28
N PRO A 101 1.80 -5.20 -10.71
CA PRO A 101 1.24 -4.24 -9.79
C PRO A 101 0.21 -4.93 -8.89
N ILE A 102 0.05 -4.44 -7.67
CA ILE A 102 -0.93 -4.93 -6.72
C ILE A 102 -1.89 -3.83 -6.33
N TRP A 103 -3.08 -4.21 -5.88
CA TRP A 103 -3.94 -3.38 -5.07
C TRP A 103 -3.72 -3.77 -3.62
N ILE A 104 -3.53 -2.80 -2.72
CA ILE A 104 -3.36 -3.08 -1.30
C ILE A 104 -3.99 -1.99 -0.43
N GLU A 105 -4.69 -2.41 0.62
CA GLU A 105 -5.33 -1.53 1.57
C GLU A 105 -5.11 -2.00 3.00
N ARG A 106 -4.83 -1.07 3.91
CA ARG A 106 -4.62 -1.34 5.33
C ARG A 106 -5.79 -0.89 6.19
N LEU A 107 -6.04 -1.60 7.28
CA LEU A 107 -6.94 -1.21 8.36
C LEU A 107 -6.15 -1.18 9.68
N LYS A 108 -5.89 0.03 10.20
CA LYS A 108 -5.24 0.19 11.50
C LYS A 108 -6.15 -0.35 12.62
N PRO A 109 -5.61 -0.84 13.73
CA PRO A 109 -6.40 -1.27 14.88
C PRO A 109 -7.28 -0.12 15.39
N GLY A 110 -8.59 -0.36 15.49
CA GLY A 110 -9.55 0.66 15.92
C GLY A 110 -9.98 1.66 14.84
N ALA A 111 -9.44 1.57 13.61
CA ALA A 111 -9.95 2.34 12.48
C ALA A 111 -11.22 1.68 11.92
N THR A 112 -12.08 2.51 11.30
CA THR A 112 -13.32 2.08 10.62
C THR A 112 -13.21 2.17 9.10
N LYS A 113 -12.04 2.57 8.59
CA LYS A 113 -11.78 2.75 7.17
C LYS A 113 -10.48 2.09 6.76
N TRP A 114 -10.54 1.37 5.65
CA TRP A 114 -9.41 0.89 4.91
C TRP A 114 -8.77 2.05 4.14
N LYS A 115 -7.45 2.11 4.11
CA LYS A 115 -6.69 3.09 3.33
C LYS A 115 -5.66 2.41 2.44
N GLY A 116 -5.58 2.79 1.18
CA GLY A 116 -4.55 2.27 0.28
C GLY A 116 -4.87 2.54 -1.18
N GLY A 117 -4.42 1.66 -2.07
CA GLY A 117 -4.60 1.81 -3.50
C GLY A 117 -3.69 0.90 -4.30
N ARG A 118 -3.47 1.26 -5.56
CA ARG A 118 -2.52 0.57 -6.44
C ARG A 118 -1.09 0.84 -5.98
N ALA A 119 -0.26 -0.20 -5.92
CA ALA A 119 1.13 -0.11 -5.51
C ALA A 119 2.03 -1.12 -6.25
N ILE A 120 3.32 -0.85 -6.23
CA ILE A 120 4.38 -1.79 -6.63
C ILE A 120 5.14 -2.20 -5.38
N ILE A 121 5.42 -3.50 -5.26
CA ILE A 121 6.26 -4.04 -4.18
C ILE A 121 7.72 -3.71 -4.48
N GLN A 122 8.45 -3.23 -3.49
CA GLN A 122 9.88 -2.91 -3.54
C GLN A 122 10.61 -3.66 -2.44
N ASP A 123 11.77 -4.20 -2.79
CA ASP A 123 12.73 -4.84 -1.88
C ASP A 123 12.08 -5.80 -0.86
N PRO A 124 11.26 -6.78 -1.31
CA PRO A 124 10.70 -7.73 -0.37
C PRO A 124 11.79 -8.65 0.18
N THR A 125 11.60 -9.14 1.40
CA THR A 125 12.35 -10.26 1.94
C THR A 125 11.67 -11.57 1.56
N GLU A 126 12.47 -12.57 1.20
CA GLU A 126 11.96 -13.88 0.81
C GLU A 126 11.27 -14.54 2.01
N PRO A 127 10.02 -15.02 1.87
CA PRO A 127 9.31 -15.71 2.94
C PRO A 127 9.90 -17.11 3.13
N VAL A 128 10.96 -17.24 3.91
CA VAL A 128 11.59 -18.51 4.26
C VAL A 128 10.98 -19.05 5.57
N PRO A 129 10.40 -20.27 5.58
CA PRO A 129 9.94 -20.88 6.82
C PRO A 129 11.11 -21.12 7.78
N ASN A 130 11.06 -20.53 8.98
CA ASN A 130 12.04 -20.77 10.02
C ASN A 130 11.31 -20.98 11.36
N ASP A 131 11.49 -22.14 11.99
CA ASP A 131 10.93 -22.46 13.32
C ASP A 131 9.41 -22.17 13.51
N GLY A 132 8.61 -22.35 12.45
CA GLY A 132 7.16 -22.10 12.48
C GLY A 132 6.75 -20.64 12.23
N GLU A 133 7.72 -19.77 11.94
CA GLU A 133 7.55 -18.38 11.54
C GLU A 133 7.88 -18.21 10.05
N ILE A 134 7.16 -17.30 9.38
CA ILE A 134 7.46 -16.88 8.00
C ILE A 134 7.64 -15.37 8.04
N PRO A 135 8.88 -14.88 8.24
CA PRO A 135 9.15 -13.47 8.19
C PRO A 135 8.97 -12.97 6.76
N PHE A 136 8.26 -11.86 6.61
CA PHE A 136 8.13 -11.16 5.34
C PHE A 136 8.11 -9.67 5.60
N SER A 137 8.87 -8.91 4.83
CA SER A 137 8.88 -7.46 4.87
C SER A 137 9.02 -6.91 3.47
N CYS A 138 8.37 -5.80 3.17
CA CYS A 138 8.54 -5.11 1.91
C CYS A 138 8.23 -3.62 2.04
N ASN A 139 8.71 -2.84 1.08
CA ASN A 139 8.25 -1.48 0.84
C ASN A 139 7.25 -1.47 -0.30
N LEU A 140 6.35 -0.48 -0.28
CA LEU A 140 5.29 -0.31 -1.27
C LEU A 140 5.38 1.10 -1.81
N LEU A 141 5.47 1.20 -3.13
CA LEU A 141 5.37 2.44 -3.86
C LEU A 141 3.98 2.54 -4.48
N GLY A 142 3.14 3.35 -3.84
CA GLY A 142 1.80 3.70 -4.26
C GLY A 142 1.79 4.52 -5.54
N GLN A 143 0.97 4.10 -6.49
CA GLN A 143 0.80 4.74 -7.79
C GLN A 143 -0.62 5.30 -7.88
N GLY A 144 -0.74 6.63 -7.81
CA GLY A 144 -2.01 7.35 -7.83
C GLY A 144 -2.56 7.68 -6.43
N ALA A 145 -3.86 7.97 -6.37
CA ALA A 145 -4.52 8.47 -5.17
C ALA A 145 -4.63 7.41 -4.06
N ILE A 146 -4.62 7.87 -2.81
CA ILE A 146 -4.99 7.06 -1.65
C ILE A 146 -6.52 7.02 -1.58
N ILE A 147 -7.09 5.83 -1.61
CA ILE A 147 -8.52 5.60 -1.48
C ILE A 147 -8.84 5.22 -0.04
N GLU A 148 -9.92 5.79 0.50
CA GLU A 148 -10.53 5.37 1.74
C GLU A 148 -11.82 4.59 1.45
N THR A 149 -11.97 3.42 2.04
CA THR A 149 -13.20 2.61 1.94
C THR A 149 -13.66 2.17 3.32
N ALA A 150 -14.97 2.10 3.54
CA ALA A 150 -15.51 1.68 4.83
C ALA A 150 -15.15 0.23 5.16
N ASP A 151 -14.98 -0.06 6.44
CA ASP A 151 -14.94 -1.43 6.98
C ASP A 151 -16.37 -1.97 7.13
N THR A 152 -17.07 -2.14 6.00
CA THR A 152 -18.38 -2.81 5.96
C THR A 152 -18.21 -4.31 5.67
N PRO A 153 -19.01 -5.19 6.30
CA PRO A 153 -19.05 -6.62 5.98
C PRO A 153 -19.53 -6.89 4.55
#